data_AF-A0A1S1PDK2-F1
#
_entry.id   AF-A0A1S1PDK2-F1
#
_cell.length_a   1.000
_cell.length_b   1.000
_cell.length_c   1.000
_cell.angle_alpha   90.00
_cell.angle_beta   90.00
_cell.angle_gamma   90.00
#
_symmetry.space_group_name_H-M   'P 1'
#
loop_
_entity.id
_entity.type
_entity.pdbx_description
1 polymer ?
#
loop_
_entity_poly.entity_id
_entity_poly.type
_entity_poly.pdbx_seq_one_letter_code
_entity_poly.pdbx_strand_id
1 'polypeptide(L)'
;MAQKVKLTVTLEAALAARLRAAAAERGWSAESLAAECVTQHLELAIRHRVLVERLEQVDGAILDMAQAVGELGASSASIDLSKVCRFRKGDGVAEPAP
;
A
#
# COMPACT_ATOMS: atom_id res chain seq x y z
N MET A 1 -24.86 -20.82 6.86
CA MET A 1 -24.05 -21.21 8.03
C MET A 1 -22.60 -21.30 7.58
N ALA A 2 -21.65 -20.67 8.27
CA ALA A 2 -20.24 -20.75 7.89
C ALA A 2 -19.71 -22.18 8.16
N GLN A 3 -19.07 -22.79 7.15
CA GLN A 3 -18.47 -24.11 7.28
C GLN A 3 -17.22 -24.00 8.18
N LYS A 4 -17.22 -24.71 9.31
CA LYS A 4 -16.08 -24.73 10.24
C LYS A 4 -15.13 -25.87 9.88
N VAL A 5 -13.84 -25.55 9.78
CA VAL A 5 -12.77 -26.53 9.53
C VAL A 5 -11.87 -26.60 10.77
N LYS A 6 -11.50 -27.80 11.20
CA LYS A 6 -10.54 -28.02 12.29
C LYS A 6 -9.14 -28.16 11.71
N LEU A 7 -8.23 -27.30 12.15
CA LEU A 7 -6.81 -27.37 11.83
C LEU A 7 -6.03 -27.78 13.08
N THR A 8 -4.95 -28.53 12.90
CA THR A 8 -4.00 -28.87 13.97
C THR A 8 -2.63 -28.40 13.55
N VAL A 9 -1.99 -27.63 14.41
CA VAL A 9 -0.69 -27.01 14.15
C VAL A 9 0.25 -27.29 15.32
N THR A 10 1.51 -27.58 15.00
CA THR A 10 2.57 -27.74 15.99
C THR A 10 3.25 -26.39 16.18
N LEU A 11 3.31 -25.92 17.43
CA LEU A 11 3.98 -24.67 17.79
C LEU A 11 5.24 -24.98 18.61
N GLU A 12 6.24 -24.12 18.46
CA GLU A 12 7.38 -24.08 19.36
C GLU A 12 6.90 -23.90 20.81
N ALA A 13 7.56 -24.58 21.76
CA ALA A 13 7.10 -24.67 23.14
C ALA A 13 7.03 -23.27 23.79
N ALA A 14 8.02 -22.42 23.52
CA ALA A 14 8.06 -21.05 24.02
C ALA A 14 6.89 -20.20 23.47
N LEU A 15 6.55 -20.38 22.19
CA LEU A 15 5.43 -19.67 21.57
C LEU A 15 4.09 -20.15 22.15
N ALA A 16 3.92 -21.46 22.31
CA ALA A 16 2.73 -22.03 22.92
C ALA A 16 2.53 -21.53 24.37
N ALA A 17 3.61 -21.40 25.15
CA ALA A 17 3.56 -20.84 26.49
C ALA A 17 3.11 -19.37 26.48
N ARG A 18 3.69 -18.54 25.61
CA ARG A 18 3.32 -17.13 25.46
C ARG A 18 1.87 -16.96 25.02
N LEU A 19 1.40 -17.78 24.08
CA LEU A 19 0.01 -17.76 23.62
C LEU A 19 -0.96 -18.08 24.77
N ARG A 20 -0.65 -19.10 25.58
CA ARG A 20 -1.46 -19.47 26.74
C ARG A 20 -1.51 -18.36 27.78
N ALA A 21 -0.38 -17.74 28.10
CA ALA A 21 -0.31 -16.63 29.03
C ALA A 21 -1.16 -15.43 28.55
N ALA A 22 -0.98 -15.01 27.29
CA ALA A 22 -1.73 -13.91 26.70
C ALA A 22 -3.24 -14.20 26.60
N ALA A 23 -3.62 -15.46 26.35
CA ALA A 23 -5.02 -15.87 26.34
C ALA A 23 -5.61 -15.80 27.76
N ALA A 24 -4.87 -16.26 28.77
CA ALA A 24 -5.30 -16.22 30.17
C ALA A 24 -5.51 -14.77 30.67
N GLU A 25 -4.63 -13.84 30.32
CA GLU A 25 -4.77 -12.40 30.64
C GLU A 25 -6.07 -11.80 30.10
N ARG A 26 -6.63 -12.36 29.02
CA ARG A 26 -7.85 -11.91 28.35
C ARG A 26 -9.08 -12.75 28.71
N GLY A 27 -8.92 -13.80 29.53
CA GLY A 27 -9.97 -14.76 29.83
C GLY A 27 -10.40 -15.61 28.62
N TRP A 28 -9.52 -15.80 27.64
CA TRP A 28 -9.79 -16.54 26.40
C TRP A 28 -9.11 -17.91 26.43
N SER A 29 -9.58 -18.85 25.59
CA SER A 29 -8.82 -20.05 25.29
C SER A 29 -7.66 -19.74 24.34
N ALA A 30 -6.57 -20.50 24.45
CA ALA A 30 -5.41 -20.34 23.58
C ALA A 30 -5.79 -20.57 22.10
N GLU A 31 -6.71 -21.49 21.83
CA GLU A 31 -7.22 -21.79 20.49
C GLU A 31 -8.02 -20.62 19.90
N SER A 32 -8.86 -19.97 20.71
CA SER A 32 -9.64 -18.81 20.27
C SER A 32 -8.74 -17.62 19.96
N LEU A 33 -7.75 -17.37 20.83
CA LEU A 33 -6.76 -16.32 20.59
C LEU A 33 -5.91 -16.63 19.35
N ALA A 34 -5.50 -17.88 19.14
CA ALA A 34 -4.76 -18.27 17.95
C ALA A 34 -5.57 -18.06 16.67
N ALA A 35 -6.85 -18.44 16.66
CA ALA A 35 -7.73 -18.24 15.52
C ALA A 35 -7.89 -16.73 15.18
N GLU A 36 -8.03 -15.90 16.20
CA GLU A 36 -8.10 -14.44 16.05
C GLU A 36 -6.78 -13.88 15.49
N CYS A 37 -5.63 -14.28 16.04
CA CYS A 37 -4.33 -13.85 15.56
C CYS A 37 -4.09 -14.26 14.10
N VAL A 38 -4.49 -15.47 13.71
CA VAL A 38 -4.39 -15.94 12.32
C VAL A 38 -5.27 -15.09 11.40
N THR A 39 -6.50 -14.78 11.83
CA THR A 39 -7.43 -13.93 11.07
C THR A 39 -6.82 -12.55 10.83
N GLN A 40 -6.37 -11.90 11.90
CA GLN A 40 -5.75 -10.56 11.82
C GLN A 40 -4.50 -10.56 10.94
N HIS A 41 -3.65 -11.58 11.08
CA HIS A 41 -2.42 -11.67 10.30
C HIS A 41 -2.70 -11.90 8.81
N LEU A 42 -3.68 -12.74 8.47
CA LEU A 42 -4.11 -12.97 7.09
C LEU A 42 -4.69 -11.71 6.47
N GLU A 43 -5.54 -10.96 7.18
CA GLU A 43 -6.06 -9.69 6.69
C GLU A 43 -4.93 -8.71 6.35
N LEU A 44 -3.95 -8.59 7.24
CA LEU A 44 -2.81 -7.70 7.04
C LEU A 44 -1.97 -8.15 5.84
N ALA A 45 -1.67 -9.44 5.73
CA ALA A 45 -0.91 -9.99 4.61
C ALA A 45 -1.62 -9.75 3.27
N ILE A 46 -2.95 -9.93 3.21
CA ILE A 46 -3.75 -9.68 2.01
C ILE A 46 -3.72 -8.19 1.65
N ARG A 47 -3.97 -7.29 2.61
CA ARG A 47 -3.93 -5.85 2.37
C ARG A 47 -2.55 -5.38 1.90
N HIS A 48 -1.50 -5.89 2.52
CA HIS A 48 -0.12 -5.60 2.12
C HIS A 48 0.15 -6.03 0.68
N ARG A 49 -0.27 -7.23 0.28
CA ARG A 49 -0.11 -7.70 -1.10
C ARG A 49 -0.78 -6.76 -2.10
N VAL A 50 -2.04 -6.39 -1.84
CA VAL A 50 -2.79 -5.47 -2.70
C VAL A 50 -2.12 -4.09 -2.78
N LEU A 51 -1.52 -3.60 -1.69
CA LEU A 51 -0.78 -2.35 -1.71
C LEU A 51 0.46 -2.44 -2.59
N VAL A 52 1.22 -3.53 -2.53
CA VAL A 52 2.40 -3.74 -3.38
C VAL A 52 1.99 -3.82 -4.86
N GLU A 53 0.95 -4.59 -5.19
CA GLU A 53 0.43 -4.69 -6.56
C GLU A 53 0.01 -3.31 -7.12
N ARG A 54 -0.58 -2.45 -6.28
CA ARG A 54 -0.94 -1.09 -6.67
C ARG A 54 0.26 -0.17 -6.83
N LEU A 55 1.29 -0.33 -5.99
CA LEU A 55 2.53 0.44 -6.14
C LEU A 55 3.21 0.12 -7.47
N GLU A 56 3.27 -1.15 -7.85
CA GLU A 56 3.83 -1.57 -9.15
C GLU A 56 3.08 -0.93 -10.34
N GLN A 57 1.75 -0.81 -10.26
CA GLN A 57 0.95 -0.12 -11.28
C GLN A 57 1.24 1.39 -11.33
N VAL A 58 1.39 2.02 -10.17
CA VAL A 58 1.73 3.45 -10.07
C VAL A 58 3.13 3.70 -10.62
N ASP A 59 4.10 2.86 -10.29
CA ASP A 59 5.47 2.96 -10.81
C ASP A 59 5.49 2.84 -12.33
N GLY A 60 4.73 1.89 -12.89
CA GLY A 60 4.53 1.78 -14.34
C GLY A 60 3.96 3.05 -14.95
N ALA A 61 2.88 3.60 -14.38
CA ALA A 61 2.28 4.84 -14.86
C ALA A 61 3.22 6.05 -14.77
N ILE A 62 4.07 6.12 -13.74
CA ILE A 62 5.09 7.17 -13.59
C ILE A 62 6.14 7.06 -14.71
N LEU A 63 6.60 5.84 -15.01
CA LEU A 63 7.54 5.61 -16.11
C LEU A 63 6.93 5.99 -17.46
N ASP A 64 5.68 5.62 -17.70
CA ASP A 64 4.95 6.00 -18.93
C ASP A 64 4.81 7.52 -19.06
N MET A 65 4.47 8.21 -17.96
CA MET A 65 4.41 9.67 -17.92
C MET A 65 5.77 10.30 -18.20
N ALA A 66 6.85 9.77 -17.61
CA ALA A 66 8.21 10.25 -17.83
C ALA A 66 8.63 10.08 -19.30
N GLN A 67 8.29 8.95 -19.92
CA GLN A 67 8.52 8.71 -21.33
C GLN A 67 7.76 9.73 -22.20
N ALA A 68 6.46 9.92 -21.95
CA ALA A 68 5.64 10.86 -22.72
C ALA A 68 6.18 12.30 -22.62
N VAL A 69 6.59 12.73 -21.43
CA VAL A 69 7.24 14.05 -21.23
C VAL A 69 8.58 14.12 -21.96
N GLY A 70 9.38 13.05 -21.94
CA GLY A 70 10.63 12.95 -22.68
C GLY A 70 10.44 13.07 -24.20
N GLU A 71 9.46 12.38 -24.77
CA GLU A 71 9.10 12.45 -26.19
C GLU A 71 8.66 13.87 -26.61
N LEU A 72 7.86 14.53 -25.76
CA LEU A 72 7.49 15.94 -25.94
C LEU A 72 8.71 16.88 -25.82
N GLY A 73 9.74 16.53 -25.06
CA GLY A 73 10.99 17.30 -25.00
C GLY A 73 11.92 17.06 -26.19
N ALA A 74 11.92 15.84 -26.75
CA ALA A 74 12.84 15.39 -27.80
C ALA A 74 12.42 15.80 -29.21
N SER A 75 11.13 16.08 -29.43
CA SER A 75 10.64 16.64 -30.68
C SER A 75 11.26 18.03 -30.93
N SER A 76 12.26 18.08 -31.80
CA SER A 76 13.00 19.29 -32.20
C SER A 76 12.19 20.27 -33.04
N ALA A 77 10.89 20.04 -33.25
CA ALA A 77 9.98 20.99 -33.87
C ALA A 77 9.29 21.79 -32.76
N SER A 78 9.86 22.94 -32.41
CA SER A 78 9.28 24.03 -31.58
C SER A 78 7.93 23.69 -30.93
N ILE A 79 7.94 22.81 -29.91
CA ILE A 79 6.72 22.49 -29.19
C ILE A 79 6.34 23.74 -28.41
N ASP A 80 5.18 24.29 -28.74
CA ASP A 80 4.60 25.41 -28.02
C ASP A 80 4.09 24.91 -26.66
N LEU A 81 5.00 24.88 -25.68
CA LEU A 81 4.74 24.50 -24.30
C LEU A 81 3.60 25.32 -23.67
N SER A 82 3.23 26.48 -24.23
CA SER A 82 2.11 27.28 -23.73
C SER A 82 0.72 26.67 -24.02
N LYS A 83 0.65 25.64 -24.90
CA LYS A 83 -0.54 24.82 -25.15
C LYS A 83 -0.56 23.51 -24.35
N VAL A 84 0.56 23.12 -23.74
CA VAL A 84 0.73 21.85 -23.01
C VAL A 84 0.80 22.09 -21.49
N CYS A 85 1.48 23.14 -21.04
CA CYS A 85 1.59 23.48 -19.63
C CYS A 85 0.40 24.34 -19.18
N ARG A 86 -0.40 23.80 -18.26
CA ARG A 86 -1.55 24.51 -17.67
C ARG A 86 -1.14 25.73 -16.84
N PHE A 87 0.08 25.70 -16.26
CA PHE A 87 0.67 26.84 -15.55
C PHE A 87 1.59 27.60 -16.50
N ARG A 88 1.24 28.86 -16.79
CA ARG A 88 2.09 29.75 -17.58
C ARG A 88 3.13 30.39 -16.67
N LYS A 89 4.33 30.63 -17.20
CA LYS A 89 5.43 31.36 -16.53
C LYS A 89 5.07 32.80 -16.10
N GLY A 90 3.85 33.27 -16.37
CA GLY A 90 3.33 34.58 -15.99
C GLY A 90 2.42 34.62 -14.76
N ASP A 91 2.06 33.46 -14.17
CA ASP A 91 1.16 33.42 -12.99
C ASP A 91 1.92 33.48 -11.65
N GLY A 92 3.18 33.92 -11.69
CA GLY A 92 3.94 34.30 -10.50
C GLY A 92 3.42 35.64 -9.99
N VAL A 93 2.75 35.58 -8.83
CA VAL A 93 2.29 36.70 -7.98
C VAL A 93 2.96 38.02 -8.34
N ALA A 94 2.18 38.94 -8.93
CA ALA A 94 2.59 40.33 -9.05
C ALA A 94 2.91 40.86 -7.65
N GLU A 95 4.18 41.15 -7.41
CA GLU A 95 4.67 41.85 -6.23
C GLU A 95 3.96 43.22 -6.16
N PRO A 96 3.36 43.62 -5.02
CA PRO A 96 2.61 44.86 -4.95
C PRO A 96 3.59 46.04 -5.00
N ALA A 97 3.51 46.84 -6.06
CA ALA A 97 4.24 48.10 -6.18
C ALA A 97 3.44 49.25 -5.51
N PRO A 98 4.13 50.31 -5.02
CA PRO A 98 3.70 51.17 -3.90
C PRO A 98 2.52 52.11 -4.20
#